data_AF-A0A7X0DWM1-F1
#
_entry.id   AF-A0A7X0DWM1-F1
#
_cell.length_a   1.000
_cell.length_b   1.000
_cell.length_c   1.000
_cell.angle_alpha   90.00
_cell.angle_beta   90.00
_cell.angle_gamma   90.00
#
_symmetry.space_group_name_H-M   'P 1'
#
loop_
_entity.id
_entity.type
_entity.pdbx_description
1 polymer ?
#
loop_
_entity_poly.entity_id
_entity_poly.type
_entity_poly.pdbx_seq_one_letter_code
_entity_poly.pdbx_strand_id
1 'polypeptide(L)'
;MKRNIIYLLFLICFFSACNQQPKKQTAPVTLPNSDGVVLHKSKEVSIISLIANPDKYEGEEIRVIGYLHIEFEGNVLCLHKDDYDNAISKNAIWVDVTRLAIDSLKKYSDHYVIIAGTFDSRMRGHMDMNSGSIKNITRLDLWEPAKWRTVTEKK
;
A
#
# COMPACT_ATOMS: atom_id res chain seq x y z
N MET A 1 -10.66 -49.89 -41.84
CA MET A 1 -9.60 -49.90 -40.81
C MET A 1 -10.23 -49.44 -39.51
N LYS A 2 -10.70 -50.32 -38.61
CA LYS A 2 -9.98 -50.89 -37.45
C LYS A 2 -9.19 -49.79 -36.69
N ARG A 3 -9.41 -49.47 -35.41
CA ARG A 3 -9.84 -50.29 -34.26
C ARG A 3 -10.20 -49.39 -33.04
N ASN A 4 -11.20 -49.81 -32.26
CA ASN A 4 -11.63 -49.28 -30.95
C ASN A 4 -10.69 -49.67 -29.79
N ILE A 5 -10.98 -49.18 -28.55
CA ILE A 5 -10.76 -49.73 -27.16
C ILE A 5 -10.50 -48.50 -26.23
N ILE A 6 -11.39 -47.94 -25.39
CA ILE A 6 -12.25 -48.37 -24.25
C ILE A 6 -11.49 -48.98 -23.05
N TYR A 7 -11.80 -48.45 -21.85
CA TYR A 7 -11.56 -48.96 -20.47
C TYR A 7 -10.20 -48.58 -19.86
N LEU A 8 -10.04 -48.27 -18.57
CA LEU A 8 -10.89 -48.22 -17.38
C LEU A 8 -10.01 -47.68 -16.24
N LEU A 9 -10.64 -47.16 -15.19
CA LEU A 9 -10.06 -46.76 -13.91
C LEU A 9 -8.88 -47.63 -13.42
N PHE A 10 -7.84 -46.97 -12.90
CA PHE A 10 -7.07 -47.50 -11.78
C PHE A 10 -7.18 -46.55 -10.58
N LEU A 11 -8.01 -46.98 -9.64
CA LEU A 11 -8.03 -46.65 -8.22
C LEU A 11 -6.68 -47.02 -7.58
N ILE A 12 -6.20 -46.21 -6.62
CA ILE A 12 -5.41 -46.52 -5.40
C ILE A 12 -4.92 -45.14 -4.87
N CYS A 13 -5.63 -44.48 -3.95
CA CYS A 13 -5.61 -44.66 -2.50
C CYS A 13 -4.20 -44.60 -1.88
N PHE A 14 -3.87 -43.54 -1.12
CA PHE A 14 -3.65 -43.57 0.33
C PHE A 14 -2.91 -42.30 0.82
N PHE A 15 -3.63 -41.55 1.66
CA PHE A 15 -3.19 -40.80 2.85
C PHE A 15 -1.79 -40.17 2.86
N SER A 16 -1.74 -38.84 2.96
CA SER A 16 -0.93 -38.20 4.01
C SER A 16 -1.42 -36.80 4.36
N ALA A 17 -1.69 -36.66 5.66
CA ALA A 17 -1.72 -35.46 6.47
C ALA A 17 -2.79 -34.40 6.16
N CYS A 18 -3.83 -34.40 7.01
CA CYS A 18 -4.42 -33.16 7.53
C CYS A 18 -3.30 -32.18 7.90
N ASN A 19 -3.10 -31.13 7.10
CA ASN A 19 -2.24 -30.03 7.54
C ASN A 19 -3.13 -28.97 8.20
N GLN A 20 -3.52 -29.25 9.45
CA GLN A 20 -4.07 -28.24 10.34
C GLN A 20 -2.91 -27.29 10.68
N GLN A 21 -2.94 -26.08 10.12
CA GLN A 21 -2.08 -25.02 10.64
C GLN A 21 -2.37 -24.85 12.13
N PRO A 22 -1.33 -24.83 13.00
CA PRO A 22 -1.54 -24.69 14.43
C PRO A 22 -2.21 -23.33 14.68
N LYS A 23 -3.43 -23.37 15.25
CA LYS A 23 -4.07 -22.19 15.86
C LYS A 23 -3.13 -21.66 16.93
N LYS A 24 -2.34 -20.63 16.62
CA LYS A 24 -1.72 -19.78 17.64
C LYS A 24 -2.81 -18.96 18.31
N GLN A 25 -3.44 -19.57 19.32
CA GLN A 25 -4.12 -18.82 20.36
C GLN A 25 -3.04 -18.07 21.14
N THR A 26 -2.84 -16.81 20.77
CA THR A 26 -2.15 -15.87 21.66
C THR A 26 -3.22 -15.38 22.62
N ALA A 27 -3.09 -15.74 23.90
CA ALA A 27 -3.96 -15.23 24.94
C ALA A 27 -4.01 -13.69 24.87
N PRO A 28 -5.18 -13.05 25.09
CA PRO A 28 -5.26 -11.61 25.10
C PRO A 28 -4.42 -11.08 26.28
N VAL A 29 -3.43 -10.25 25.97
CA VAL A 29 -2.76 -9.42 26.97
C VAL A 29 -3.79 -8.37 27.41
N THR A 30 -4.35 -8.56 28.61
CA THR A 30 -5.27 -7.61 29.22
C THR A 30 -4.49 -6.39 29.70
N LEU A 31 -4.66 -5.26 29.00
CA LEU A 31 -4.37 -3.94 29.55
C LEU A 31 -5.69 -3.35 30.10
N PRO A 32 -5.70 -2.79 31.32
CA PRO A 32 -6.93 -2.24 31.89
C PRO A 32 -7.30 -0.93 31.21
N ASN A 33 -8.54 -0.85 30.73
CA ASN A 33 -9.31 0.33 30.39
C ASN A 33 -8.68 1.35 29.41
N SER A 34 -8.95 1.16 28.12
CA SER A 34 -9.50 2.21 27.26
C SER A 34 -10.06 1.56 25.99
N ASP A 35 -11.35 1.78 25.74
CA ASP A 35 -12.13 1.41 24.58
C ASP A 35 -11.29 1.08 23.33
N GLY A 36 -11.33 -0.20 22.94
CA GLY A 36 -10.35 -0.87 22.08
C GLY A 36 -10.21 -0.29 20.68
N VAL A 37 -9.43 0.78 20.55
CA VAL A 37 -8.79 1.17 19.30
C VAL A 37 -7.57 0.26 19.13
N VAL A 38 -7.70 -0.75 18.25
CA VAL A 38 -6.53 -1.51 17.78
C VAL A 38 -5.65 -0.54 17.02
N LEU A 39 -4.59 -0.05 17.67
CA LEU A 39 -3.61 0.83 17.05
C LEU A 39 -2.83 0.00 16.02
N HIS A 40 -3.25 0.03 14.76
CA HIS A 40 -2.44 -0.48 13.66
C HIS A 40 -1.12 0.31 13.64
N LYS A 41 -0.07 -0.30 14.18
CA LYS A 41 1.24 0.32 14.33
C LYS A 41 1.96 0.30 12.98
N SER A 42 1.57 1.21 12.08
CA SER A 42 2.32 1.49 10.86
C SER A 42 3.66 2.16 11.19
N LYS A 43 4.70 1.75 10.49
CA LYS A 43 6.07 2.28 10.61
C LYS A 43 6.18 3.62 9.90
N GLU A 44 6.52 4.67 10.62
CA GLU A 44 6.80 5.96 10.00
C GLU A 44 8.11 5.90 9.22
N VAL A 45 8.04 6.27 7.94
CA VAL A 45 9.18 6.27 7.03
C VAL A 45 9.12 7.51 6.14
N SER A 46 10.24 7.88 5.52
CA SER A 46 10.25 8.90 4.48
C SER A 46 10.09 8.26 3.11
N ILE A 47 9.53 8.99 2.14
CA ILE A 47 9.48 8.55 0.73
C ILE A 47 10.90 8.27 0.20
N ILE A 48 11.88 9.10 0.58
CA ILE A 48 13.30 8.91 0.22
C ILE A 48 13.82 7.55 0.69
N SER A 49 13.45 7.10 1.89
CA SER A 49 13.86 5.78 2.41
C SER A 49 13.29 4.64 1.58
N LEU A 50 12.04 4.76 1.13
CA LEU A 50 11.39 3.77 0.27
C LEU A 50 12.06 3.71 -1.10
N ILE A 51 12.40 4.86 -1.69
CA ILE A 51 13.08 4.93 -2.99
C ILE A 51 14.51 4.37 -2.90
N ALA A 52 15.27 4.77 -1.88
CA ALA A 52 16.68 4.43 -1.77
C ALA A 52 16.92 2.99 -1.30
N ASN A 53 15.99 2.40 -0.55
CA ASN A 53 16.13 1.05 0.04
C ASN A 53 14.82 0.26 -0.04
N PRO A 54 14.23 0.06 -1.23
CA PRO A 54 12.87 -0.47 -1.36
C PRO A 54 12.73 -1.89 -0.77
N ASP A 55 13.71 -2.77 -0.98
CA ASP A 55 13.69 -4.14 -0.48
C ASP A 55 13.61 -4.24 1.05
N LYS A 56 14.10 -3.23 1.77
CA LYS A 56 14.04 -3.16 3.24
C LYS A 56 12.62 -2.99 3.77
N TYR A 57 11.70 -2.49 2.94
CA TYR A 57 10.34 -2.17 3.32
C TYR A 57 9.31 -3.05 2.61
N GLU A 58 9.74 -4.02 1.80
CA GLU A 58 8.85 -4.94 1.09
C GLU A 58 7.88 -5.63 2.06
N GLY A 59 6.58 -5.44 1.82
CA GLY A 59 5.51 -6.04 2.63
C GLY A 59 5.27 -5.39 4.00
N GLU A 60 6.03 -4.36 4.36
CA GLU A 60 5.86 -3.66 5.64
C GLU A 60 4.63 -2.74 5.62
N GLU A 61 3.93 -2.66 6.75
CA GLU A 61 2.90 -1.64 6.96
C GLU A 61 3.57 -0.31 7.33
N ILE A 62 3.53 0.64 6.41
CA ILE A 62 4.21 1.93 6.51
C ILE A 62 3.23 3.09 6.65
N ARG A 63 3.73 4.23 7.11
CA ARG A 63 3.06 5.53 7.08
C ARG A 63 4.03 6.58 6.56
N VAL A 64 3.60 7.33 5.56
CA VAL A 64 4.40 8.36 4.88
C VAL A 64 3.58 9.62 4.67
N ILE A 65 4.27 10.73 4.53
CA ILE A 65 3.70 12.02 4.09
C ILE A 65 4.27 12.34 2.71
N GLY A 66 3.43 12.81 1.80
CA GLY A 66 3.82 13.20 0.44
C GLY A 66 2.72 13.96 -0.28
N TYR A 67 3.03 14.44 -1.49
CA TYR A 67 2.07 15.09 -2.38
C TYR A 67 1.33 14.03 -3.20
N LEU A 68 0.02 13.94 -3.05
CA LEU A 68 -0.81 12.96 -3.73
C LEU A 68 -1.42 13.55 -5.00
N HIS A 69 -1.36 12.82 -6.10
CA HIS A 69 -2.14 13.08 -7.31
C HIS A 69 -2.89 11.80 -7.71
N ILE A 70 -4.18 11.92 -8.04
CA ILE A 70 -5.07 10.80 -8.40
C ILE A 70 -5.65 11.06 -9.80
N GLU A 71 -5.36 10.15 -10.73
CA GLU A 71 -5.93 10.15 -12.08
C GLU A 71 -6.01 8.74 -12.65
N PHE A 72 -6.65 8.59 -13.81
CA PHE A 72 -6.71 7.29 -14.50
C PHE A 72 -5.30 6.84 -14.90
N GLU A 73 -4.87 5.68 -14.39
CA GLU A 73 -3.54 5.11 -14.64
C GLU A 73 -2.33 5.99 -14.24
N GLY A 74 -2.53 7.02 -13.39
CA GLY A 74 -1.48 7.96 -12.96
C GLY A 74 -1.43 8.26 -11.45
N ASN A 75 -1.96 7.37 -10.59
CA ASN A 75 -2.04 7.62 -9.15
C ASN A 75 -0.66 7.59 -8.48
N VAL A 76 -0.19 8.73 -7.99
CA VAL A 76 1.17 8.89 -7.47
C VAL A 76 1.22 9.66 -6.15
N LEU A 77 2.15 9.25 -5.29
CA LEU A 77 2.58 9.98 -4.11
C LEU A 77 4.03 10.43 -4.32
N CYS A 78 4.21 11.72 -4.57
CA CYS A 78 5.51 12.35 -4.79
C CYS A 78 6.10 12.86 -3.49
N LEU A 79 7.44 12.95 -3.42
CA LEU A 79 8.15 13.61 -2.32
C LEU A 79 7.72 15.08 -2.16
N HIS A 80 7.67 15.82 -3.28
CA HIS A 80 7.23 17.21 -3.33
C HIS A 80 6.28 17.47 -4.51
N LYS A 81 5.49 18.55 -4.45
CA LYS A 81 4.67 19.01 -5.58
C LYS A 81 5.53 19.25 -6.83
N ASP A 82 6.71 19.82 -6.67
CA ASP A 82 7.61 20.12 -7.80
C ASP A 82 8.06 18.85 -8.54
N ASP A 83 8.17 17.71 -7.85
CA ASP A 83 8.50 16.43 -8.50
C ASP A 83 7.34 15.97 -9.41
N TYR A 84 6.10 16.23 -9.01
CA TYR A 84 4.92 15.98 -9.85
C TYR A 84 4.89 16.96 -11.04
N ASP A 85 5.04 18.27 -10.79
CA ASP A 85 4.99 19.31 -11.83
C ASP A 85 6.07 19.12 -12.91
N ASN A 86 7.23 18.55 -12.55
CA ASN A 86 8.33 18.26 -13.47
C ASN A 86 8.39 16.79 -13.93
N ALA A 87 7.36 15.99 -13.64
CA ALA A 87 7.24 14.58 -14.03
C ALA A 87 8.45 13.71 -13.61
N ILE A 88 9.03 13.94 -12.43
CA ILE A 88 10.16 13.18 -11.88
C ILE A 88 9.64 11.91 -11.22
N SER A 89 9.15 10.95 -12.02
CA SER A 89 8.44 9.75 -11.52
C SER A 89 9.28 8.87 -10.58
N LYS A 90 10.61 8.92 -10.65
CA LYS A 90 11.49 8.16 -9.74
C LYS A 90 11.52 8.74 -8.31
N ASN A 91 11.03 9.97 -8.13
CA ASN A 91 10.77 10.56 -6.81
C ASN A 91 9.36 10.26 -6.30
N ALA A 92 8.62 9.38 -6.98
CA ALA A 92 7.25 9.03 -6.64
C ALA A 92 7.08 7.54 -6.31
N ILE A 93 6.03 7.28 -5.53
CA ILE A 93 5.52 5.96 -5.21
C ILE A 93 4.12 5.84 -5.82
N TRP A 94 3.83 4.73 -6.47
CA TRP A 94 2.51 4.48 -7.01
C TRP A 94 1.48 4.26 -5.88
N VAL A 95 0.27 4.75 -6.04
CA VAL A 95 -0.81 4.55 -5.07
C VAL A 95 -1.83 3.59 -5.66
N ASP A 96 -1.91 2.36 -5.13
CA ASP A 96 -2.91 1.39 -5.53
C ASP A 96 -4.26 1.74 -4.90
N VAL A 97 -5.13 2.30 -5.75
CA VAL A 97 -6.50 2.70 -5.42
C VAL A 97 -7.54 1.69 -5.92
N THR A 98 -7.15 0.50 -6.41
CA THR A 98 -8.11 -0.46 -7.01
C THR A 98 -9.24 -0.86 -6.07
N ARG A 99 -9.00 -0.83 -4.76
CA ARG A 99 -10.00 -1.15 -3.72
C ARG A 99 -10.79 0.06 -3.23
N LEU A 100 -10.55 1.24 -3.78
CA LEU A 100 -11.14 2.51 -3.37
C LEU A 100 -11.96 3.09 -4.53
N ALA A 101 -13.07 3.75 -4.21
CA ALA A 101 -13.80 4.49 -5.21
C ALA A 101 -13.02 5.77 -5.55
N ILE A 102 -12.57 5.93 -6.81
CA ILE A 102 -11.78 7.12 -7.23
C ILE A 102 -12.48 8.43 -6.85
N ASP A 103 -13.81 8.49 -6.97
CA ASP A 103 -14.59 9.67 -6.59
C ASP A 103 -14.45 10.06 -5.12
N SER A 104 -14.24 9.10 -4.21
CA SER A 104 -14.02 9.39 -2.79
C SER A 104 -12.61 9.93 -2.51
N LEU A 105 -11.70 9.79 -3.47
CA LEU A 105 -10.31 10.21 -3.37
C LEU A 105 -10.04 11.61 -3.92
N LYS A 106 -10.95 12.16 -4.73
CA LYS A 106 -10.83 13.49 -5.35
C LYS A 106 -10.48 14.60 -4.35
N LYS A 107 -11.02 14.53 -3.14
CA LYS A 107 -10.74 15.53 -2.08
C LYS A 107 -9.31 15.51 -1.54
N TYR A 108 -8.55 14.44 -1.80
CA TYR A 108 -7.14 14.30 -1.39
C TYR A 108 -6.17 14.53 -2.55
N SER A 109 -6.65 14.47 -3.80
CA SER A 109 -5.82 14.74 -4.98
C SER A 109 -5.31 16.17 -4.94
N ASP A 110 -4.07 16.36 -5.39
CA ASP A 110 -3.35 17.63 -5.46
C ASP A 110 -3.05 18.29 -4.11
N HIS A 111 -2.98 17.47 -3.04
CA HIS A 111 -2.67 17.92 -1.69
C HIS A 111 -1.53 17.12 -1.09
N TYR A 112 -0.89 17.69 -0.07
CA TYR A 112 -0.09 16.89 0.85
C TYR A 112 -1.02 16.03 1.71
N VAL A 113 -0.67 14.75 1.84
CA VAL A 113 -1.44 13.77 2.61
C VAL A 113 -0.52 12.99 3.52
N ILE A 114 -1.11 12.43 4.57
CA ILE A 114 -0.55 11.29 5.29
C ILE A 114 -1.29 10.03 4.87
N ILE A 115 -0.54 9.05 4.41
CA ILE A 115 -1.06 7.77 3.91
C ILE A 115 -0.39 6.61 4.63
N ALA A 116 -1.19 5.60 4.99
CA ALA A 116 -0.68 4.34 5.52
C ALA A 116 -1.21 3.15 4.71
N GLY A 117 -0.38 2.13 4.56
CA GLY A 117 -0.67 0.92 3.79
C GLY A 117 0.53 -0.01 3.75
N THR A 118 0.45 -1.06 2.94
CA THR A 118 1.55 -2.00 2.71
C THR A 118 2.42 -1.52 1.56
N PHE A 119 3.73 -1.42 1.78
CA PHE A 119 4.67 -1.12 0.70
C PHE A 119 4.95 -2.36 -0.16
N ASP A 120 5.04 -2.18 -1.48
CA ASP A 120 5.41 -3.19 -2.45
C ASP A 120 6.48 -2.61 -3.39
N SER A 121 7.70 -3.10 -3.25
CA SER A 121 8.88 -2.70 -4.03
C SER A 121 8.86 -3.22 -5.48
N ARG A 122 8.04 -4.24 -5.74
CA ARG A 122 7.99 -4.99 -7.00
C ARG A 122 6.95 -4.43 -7.95
N MET A 123 5.88 -3.84 -7.41
CA MET A 123 4.86 -3.14 -8.18
C MET A 123 5.21 -1.65 -8.30
N ARG A 124 5.40 -1.15 -9.52
CA ARG A 124 5.89 0.22 -9.77
C ARG A 124 4.91 1.10 -10.57
N GLY A 125 3.64 0.69 -10.58
CA GLY A 125 2.57 1.37 -11.32
C GLY A 125 2.63 1.08 -12.82
N HIS A 126 1.90 1.87 -13.60
CA HIS A 126 1.88 1.74 -15.05
C HIS A 126 3.31 1.90 -15.63
N MET A 127 3.73 0.97 -16.49
CA MET A 127 5.04 0.97 -17.18
C MET A 127 6.27 1.02 -16.26
N ASP A 128 6.16 0.55 -15.00
CA ASP A 128 7.24 0.58 -14.00
C ASP A 128 7.86 1.98 -13.77
N MET A 129 7.05 3.04 -13.92
CA MET A 129 7.53 4.42 -13.87
C MET A 129 7.99 4.85 -12.47
N ASN A 130 7.38 4.31 -11.42
CA ASN A 130 7.60 4.73 -10.03
C ASN A 130 8.65 3.85 -9.33
N SER A 131 8.96 4.19 -8.07
CA SER A 131 9.99 3.49 -7.28
C SER A 131 9.44 2.38 -6.36
N GLY A 132 8.13 2.13 -6.43
CA GLY A 132 7.39 1.11 -5.69
C GLY A 132 5.92 1.48 -5.65
N SER A 133 5.13 0.79 -4.83
CA SER A 133 3.73 1.13 -4.59
C SER A 133 3.31 1.02 -3.12
N ILE A 134 2.22 1.71 -2.79
CA ILE A 134 1.48 1.52 -1.54
C ILE A 134 0.14 0.90 -1.90
N LYS A 135 -0.16 -0.27 -1.31
CA LYS A 135 -1.42 -1.00 -1.45
C LYS A 135 -2.08 -1.21 -0.11
N ASN A 136 -3.32 -1.73 -0.11
CA ASN A 136 -4.09 -1.99 1.10
C ASN A 136 -4.13 -0.76 2.04
N ILE A 137 -4.52 0.39 1.49
CA ILE A 137 -4.50 1.67 2.21
C ILE A 137 -5.40 1.57 3.46
N THR A 138 -4.81 1.80 4.64
CA THR A 138 -5.49 1.75 5.95
C THR A 138 -5.73 3.15 6.53
N ARG A 139 -5.07 4.18 5.97
CA ARG A 139 -5.25 5.58 6.36
C ARG A 139 -5.00 6.50 5.17
N LEU A 140 -5.82 7.53 5.03
CA LEU A 140 -5.61 8.64 4.11
C LEU A 140 -6.24 9.92 4.66
N ASP A 141 -5.41 10.86 5.10
CA ASP A 141 -5.85 12.16 5.61
C ASP A 141 -5.07 13.29 4.94
N LEU A 142 -5.67 14.49 4.87
CA LEU A 142 -4.95 15.70 4.47
C LEU A 142 -3.84 16.01 5.49
N TRP A 143 -2.69 16.44 4.98
CA TRP A 143 -1.57 16.90 5.80
C TRP A 143 -1.54 18.41 5.81
N GLU A 144 -2.03 18.99 6.91
CA GLU A 144 -2.08 20.43 7.07
C GLU A 144 -0.67 21.02 7.32
N PRO A 145 -0.33 22.15 6.67
CA PRO A 145 0.84 22.93 7.01
C PRO A 145 0.94 23.22 8.50
N ALA A 146 2.16 23.15 9.03
CA ALA A 146 2.39 23.51 10.42
C ALA A 146 2.00 24.97 10.67
N LYS A 147 1.22 25.21 11.75
CA LYS A 147 0.60 26.50 12.07
C LYS A 147 1.58 27.66 12.31
N TRP A 148 2.87 27.38 12.49
CA TRP A 148 3.89 28.42 12.60
C TRP A 148 4.20 29.13 11.28
N ARG A 149 3.70 28.62 10.14
CA ARG A 149 3.64 29.36 8.88
C ARG A 149 2.39 30.23 8.85
N THR A 150 2.36 31.31 9.63
CA THR A 150 1.51 32.45 9.30
C THR A 150 2.16 33.14 8.09
N VAL A 151 1.84 32.69 6.88
CA VAL A 151 2.30 33.35 5.66
C VAL A 151 1.62 34.71 5.65
N THR A 152 2.34 35.72 6.11
CA THR A 152 2.03 37.11 5.79
C THR A 152 2.38 37.28 4.31
N GLU A 153 1.51 36.80 3.43
CA GLU A 153 1.51 37.18 2.02
C GLU A 153 1.10 38.66 1.98
N LYS A 154 2.07 39.55 2.16
CA LYS A 154 1.95 40.90 1.65
C LYS A 154 2.05 40.82 0.13
N LYS A 155 0.90 40.87 -0.53
CA LYS A 155 0.82 41.45 -1.88
C LYS A 155 0.98 42.96 -1.79
#